data_AF-A0A1Q7WTE4-F1
#
_entry.id   AF-A0A1Q7WTE4-F1
#
_cell.length_a   1.000
_cell.length_b   1.000
_cell.length_c   1.000
_cell.angle_alpha   90.00
_cell.angle_beta   90.00
_cell.angle_gamma   90.00
#
_symmetry.space_group_name_H-M   'P 1'
#
loop_
_entity.id
_entity.type
_entity.pdbx_description
1 polymer ?
#
loop_
_entity_poly.entity_id
_entity_poly.type
_entity_poly.pdbx_seq_one_letter_code
_entity_poly.pdbx_strand_id
1 'polypeptide(L)'
;MDIRAPEQQYNPYRIFSREQWAQLRDDAPMTLEAGEIARLRSMHDRLDLSEVEEIYLPLSRLLSIYVGATQRLYFEQRRFLGIEDRKMPYIIGVAGSVAVGKSTTARVLQALLARWSPRPKVDLVTTDGFLFPNAVLERLGLMQKKGFPESYDLPTLLAFLSDIKAGRRPVRAPVYSHLTYDIIPNEWIEIDRPDILIVEGVNVLQTGRLPRDGKAVPVVSDFFDFSVYIDAEEAVLCEWYIRRFLTLRDTAFHDPRSYFHRYAALSDEEATATAMAIWERT
;
A
#
# COMPACT_ATOMS: atom_id res chain seq x y z
N MET A 1 16.59 10.63 3.07
CA MET A 1 17.97 11.18 3.13
C MET A 1 18.51 11.32 1.72
N ASP A 2 18.73 12.55 1.28
CA ASP A 2 19.34 12.84 -0.02
C ASP A 2 20.87 12.82 0.16
N ILE A 3 21.55 11.81 -0.40
CA ILE A 3 22.99 11.54 -0.22
C ILE A 3 23.83 12.37 -1.22
N ARG A 4 23.36 13.56 -1.61
CA ARG A 4 23.97 14.34 -2.69
C ARG A 4 24.75 15.55 -2.16
N ALA A 5 25.87 15.81 -2.81
CA ALA A 5 26.77 16.93 -2.51
C ALA A 5 26.03 18.28 -2.62
N PRO A 6 26.39 19.28 -1.81
CA PRO A 6 25.62 20.52 -1.60
C PRO A 6 25.48 21.46 -2.82
N GLU A 7 26.05 21.12 -4.00
CA GLU A 7 26.17 22.03 -5.15
C GLU A 7 25.38 21.61 -6.41
N GLN A 8 24.30 20.82 -6.31
CA GLN A 8 23.53 20.45 -7.51
C GLN A 8 22.33 21.36 -7.80
N GLN A 9 22.44 22.10 -8.92
CA GLN A 9 21.40 22.93 -9.54
C GLN A 9 20.16 22.14 -10.02
N TYR A 10 20.24 20.81 -10.09
CA TYR A 10 19.18 19.94 -10.62
C TYR A 10 18.77 18.85 -9.63
N ASN A 11 17.49 18.82 -9.27
CA ASN A 11 16.89 17.79 -8.42
C ASN A 11 16.01 16.86 -9.29
N PRO A 12 16.20 15.52 -9.28
CA PRO A 12 15.31 14.57 -9.94
C PRO A 12 13.89 14.63 -9.36
N TYR A 13 13.72 15.20 -8.17
CA TYR A 13 12.43 15.45 -7.55
C TYR A 13 11.99 16.90 -7.72
N ARG A 14 10.71 17.08 -8.03
CA ARG A 14 10.04 18.37 -7.87
C ARG A 14 9.45 18.44 -6.47
N ILE A 15 9.70 19.52 -5.78
CA ILE A 15 9.23 19.76 -4.42
C ILE A 15 8.12 20.80 -4.48
N PHE A 16 7.00 20.51 -3.82
CA PHE A 16 5.85 21.39 -3.73
C PHE A 16 5.49 21.60 -2.26
N SER A 17 5.19 22.83 -1.87
CA SER A 17 4.46 23.09 -0.62
C SER A 17 3.01 22.60 -0.75
N ARG A 18 2.30 22.49 0.38
CA ARG A 18 0.88 22.11 0.39
C ARG A 18 0.05 23.05 -0.48
N GLU A 19 0.29 24.36 -0.38
CA GLU A 19 -0.44 25.39 -1.12
C GLU A 19 -0.18 25.28 -2.63
N GLN A 20 1.08 25.05 -3.02
CA GLN A 20 1.45 24.85 -4.43
C GLN A 20 0.82 23.58 -5.00
N TRP A 21 0.81 22.50 -4.23
CA TRP A 21 0.22 21.23 -4.63
C TRP A 21 -1.30 21.31 -4.77
N ALA A 22 -1.97 21.95 -3.81
CA ALA A 22 -3.42 22.13 -3.82
C ALA A 22 -3.92 22.88 -5.06
N GLN A 23 -3.14 23.83 -5.57
CA GLN A 23 -3.46 24.55 -6.81
C GLN A 23 -3.49 23.64 -8.04
N LEU A 24 -2.78 22.50 -8.03
CA LEU A 24 -2.75 21.55 -9.14
C LEU A 24 -4.04 20.75 -9.31
N ARG A 25 -5.01 20.90 -8.38
CA ARG A 25 -6.38 20.41 -8.59
C ARG A 25 -7.00 21.01 -9.85
N ASP A 26 -6.65 22.28 -10.13
CA ASP A 26 -7.15 23.07 -11.26
C ASP A 26 -8.70 23.07 -11.30
N ASP A 27 -9.30 22.66 -12.42
CA ASP A 27 -10.74 22.56 -12.64
C ASP A 27 -11.35 21.21 -12.26
N ALA A 28 -10.57 20.29 -11.69
CA ALA A 28 -11.06 18.96 -11.32
C ALA A 28 -12.12 19.07 -10.21
N PRO A 29 -13.38 18.67 -10.45
CA PRO A 29 -14.42 18.75 -9.42
C PRO A 29 -14.16 17.72 -8.34
N MET A 30 -14.50 18.06 -7.10
CA MET A 30 -14.50 17.09 -6.00
C MET A 30 -15.60 16.05 -6.26
N THR A 31 -15.21 14.79 -6.39
CA THR A 31 -16.11 13.69 -6.79
C THR A 31 -16.52 12.76 -5.65
N LEU A 32 -15.93 12.93 -4.47
CA LEU A 32 -16.29 12.17 -3.27
C LEU A 32 -17.18 13.00 -2.37
N GLU A 33 -18.27 12.40 -1.91
CA GLU A 33 -19.14 13.01 -0.90
C GLU A 33 -18.56 12.82 0.51
N ALA A 34 -18.94 13.69 1.45
CA ALA A 34 -18.47 13.64 2.83
C ALA A 34 -18.75 12.27 3.51
N GLY A 35 -19.91 11.65 3.22
CA GLY A 35 -20.27 10.33 3.73
C GLY A 35 -19.46 9.17 3.13
N GLU A 36 -18.85 9.36 1.96
CA GLU A 36 -17.92 8.38 1.37
C GLU A 36 -16.54 8.50 2.01
N ILE A 37 -16.07 9.74 2.22
CA ILE A 37 -14.80 10.00 2.93
C ILE A 37 -14.84 9.41 4.34
N ALA A 38 -15.96 9.57 5.03
CA ALA A 38 -16.16 8.97 6.36
C ALA A 38 -16.02 7.43 6.35
N ARG A 39 -16.37 6.76 5.25
CA ARG A 39 -16.23 5.30 5.10
C ARG A 39 -14.82 4.86 4.68
N LEU A 40 -14.05 5.75 4.05
CA LEU A 40 -12.66 5.48 3.65
C LEU A 40 -11.67 5.61 4.83
N ARG A 41 -12.06 6.37 5.86
CA ARG A 41 -11.35 6.47 7.14
C ARG A 41 -11.23 5.08 7.76
N SER A 42 -10.01 4.69 8.14
CA SER A 42 -9.84 3.68 9.18
C SER A 42 -10.38 4.22 10.51
N MET A 43 -10.55 3.37 11.51
CA MET A 43 -11.07 3.71 12.85
C MET A 43 -10.33 4.85 13.56
N HIS A 44 -9.24 5.41 12.99
CA HIS A 44 -8.49 6.52 13.59
C HIS A 44 -7.87 7.53 12.62
N ASP A 45 -8.18 7.49 11.32
CA ASP A 45 -7.54 8.42 10.38
C ASP A 45 -8.19 9.80 10.47
N ARG A 46 -7.34 10.82 10.61
CA ARG A 46 -7.71 12.24 10.52
C ARG A 46 -7.90 12.70 9.07
N LEU A 47 -8.39 11.82 8.19
CA LEU A 47 -8.62 12.16 6.79
C LEU A 47 -9.76 13.17 6.70
N ASP A 48 -9.43 14.45 6.65
CA ASP A 48 -10.40 15.53 6.50
C ASP A 48 -10.75 15.76 5.03
N LEU A 49 -11.89 16.42 4.77
CA LEU A 49 -12.35 16.70 3.41
C LEU A 49 -11.34 17.59 2.65
N SER A 50 -10.76 18.56 3.35
CA SER A 50 -9.75 19.47 2.81
C SER A 50 -8.49 18.73 2.36
N GLU A 51 -8.05 17.70 3.06
CA GLU A 51 -6.87 16.90 2.72
C GLU A 51 -7.16 16.05 1.49
N VAL A 52 -8.37 15.49 1.37
CA VAL A 52 -8.80 14.82 0.14
C VAL A 52 -8.78 15.77 -1.06
N GLU A 53 -9.29 16.98 -0.89
CA GLU A 53 -9.37 17.99 -1.95
C GLU A 53 -8.01 18.60 -2.32
N GLU A 54 -7.17 18.90 -1.33
CA GLU A 54 -5.90 19.61 -1.50
C GLU A 54 -4.74 18.68 -1.82
N ILE A 55 -4.76 17.42 -1.36
CA ILE A 55 -3.63 16.49 -1.50
C ILE A 55 -3.98 15.34 -2.45
N TYR A 56 -5.03 14.59 -2.13
CA TYR A 56 -5.33 13.33 -2.82
C TYR A 56 -5.97 13.54 -4.19
N LEU A 57 -6.79 14.59 -4.38
CA LEU A 57 -7.41 14.90 -5.66
C LEU A 57 -6.37 15.29 -6.73
N PRO A 58 -5.44 16.25 -6.48
CA PRO A 58 -4.34 16.52 -7.42
C PRO A 58 -3.46 15.29 -7.68
N LEU A 59 -3.19 14.48 -6.65
CA LEU A 59 -2.42 13.25 -6.82
C LEU A 59 -3.15 12.25 -7.73
N SER A 60 -4.45 12.05 -7.54
CA SER A 60 -5.25 11.17 -8.40
C SER A 60 -5.33 11.68 -9.84
N ARG A 61 -5.36 13.01 -10.04
CA ARG A 61 -5.29 13.65 -11.38
C ARG A 61 -3.94 13.38 -12.03
N LEU A 62 -2.85 13.55 -11.30
CA LEU A 62 -1.52 13.24 -11.81
C LEU A 62 -1.43 11.76 -12.23
N LEU A 63 -1.87 10.86 -11.35
CA LEU A 63 -1.89 9.42 -11.62
C LEU A 63 -2.78 9.07 -12.82
N SER A 64 -3.94 9.73 -13.00
CA SER A 64 -4.81 9.49 -14.17
C SER A 64 -4.15 9.90 -15.48
N ILE A 65 -3.33 10.96 -15.49
CA ILE A 65 -2.52 11.36 -16.64
C ILE A 65 -1.49 10.28 -16.98
N TYR A 66 -0.75 9.77 -15.99
CA TYR A 66 0.21 8.68 -16.18
C TYR A 66 -0.46 7.41 -16.71
N VAL A 67 -1.56 6.99 -16.07
CA VAL A 67 -2.34 5.81 -16.48
C VAL A 67 -2.80 5.95 -17.93
N GLY A 68 -3.41 7.08 -18.29
CA GLY A 68 -3.89 7.33 -19.65
C GLY A 68 -2.77 7.35 -20.69
N ALA A 69 -1.61 7.92 -20.35
CA ALA A 69 -0.44 7.92 -21.23
C ALA A 69 0.11 6.51 -21.47
N THR A 70 0.28 5.73 -20.40
CA THR A 70 0.81 4.36 -20.48
C THR A 70 -0.15 3.42 -21.19
N GLN A 71 -1.46 3.54 -20.94
CA GLN A 71 -2.47 2.74 -21.66
C GLN A 71 -2.45 3.01 -23.17
N ARG A 72 -2.30 4.28 -23.60
CA ARG A 72 -2.13 4.63 -25.02
C ARG A 72 -0.86 4.01 -25.61
N LEU A 73 0.26 4.09 -24.88
CA LEU A 73 1.52 3.48 -25.32
C LEU A 73 1.36 1.97 -25.52
N TYR A 74 0.73 1.27 -24.57
CA TYR A 74 0.48 -0.17 -24.69
C TYR A 74 -0.44 -0.51 -25.85
N PHE A 75 -1.46 0.30 -26.13
CA PHE A 75 -2.33 0.11 -27.28
C PHE A 75 -1.55 0.16 -28.60
N GLU A 76 -0.71 1.18 -28.79
CA GLU A 76 0.12 1.31 -30.00
C GLU A 76 1.17 0.20 -30.13
N GLN A 77 1.81 -0.20 -29.03
CA GLN A 77 2.75 -1.33 -29.03
C GLN A 77 2.07 -2.64 -29.42
N ARG A 78 0.88 -2.92 -28.88
CA ARG A 78 0.11 -4.12 -29.24
C ARG A 78 -0.26 -4.13 -30.71
N ARG A 79 -0.67 -2.98 -31.25
CA ARG A 79 -0.98 -2.82 -32.68
C ARG A 79 0.25 -3.08 -33.55
N PHE A 80 1.41 -2.53 -33.18
CA PHE A 80 2.67 -2.75 -33.87
C PHE A 80 3.12 -4.22 -33.85
N LEU A 81 2.97 -4.90 -32.71
CA LEU A 81 3.37 -6.29 -32.51
C LEU A 81 2.33 -7.33 -32.97
N GLY A 82 1.14 -6.90 -33.40
CA GLY A 82 0.04 -7.81 -33.78
C GLY A 82 -0.53 -8.62 -32.61
N ILE A 83 -0.50 -8.08 -31.38
CA ILE A 83 -0.96 -8.78 -30.17
C ILE A 83 -2.46 -8.52 -29.94
N GLU A 84 -3.27 -9.52 -30.25
CA GLU A 84 -4.71 -9.54 -29.96
C GLU A 84 -4.98 -9.97 -28.50
N ASP A 85 -5.95 -9.32 -27.86
CA ASP A 85 -6.53 -9.65 -26.54
C ASP A 85 -5.59 -9.76 -25.30
N ARG A 86 -4.96 -8.64 -24.91
CA ARG A 86 -4.36 -8.48 -23.58
C ARG A 86 -4.52 -7.07 -23.01
N LYS A 87 -5.34 -6.93 -21.98
CA LYS A 87 -5.35 -5.73 -21.12
C LYS A 87 -4.15 -5.83 -20.18
N MET A 88 -3.26 -4.84 -20.20
CA MET A 88 -2.12 -4.76 -19.28
C MET A 88 -2.48 -3.79 -18.15
N PRO A 89 -2.64 -4.29 -16.91
CA PRO A 89 -2.97 -3.44 -15.77
C PRO A 89 -1.83 -2.47 -15.45
N TYR A 90 -2.21 -1.25 -15.08
CA TYR A 90 -1.30 -0.26 -14.50
C TYR A 90 -1.16 -0.52 -13.00
N ILE A 91 0.04 -0.78 -12.51
CA ILE A 91 0.29 -1.14 -11.11
C ILE A 91 0.90 0.04 -10.37
N ILE A 92 0.26 0.44 -9.28
CA ILE A 92 0.71 1.52 -8.40
C ILE A 92 1.15 0.90 -7.07
N GLY A 93 2.43 1.05 -6.74
CA GLY A 93 2.96 0.70 -5.42
C GLY A 93 2.70 1.80 -4.39
N VAL A 94 2.20 1.45 -3.21
CA VAL A 94 2.07 2.38 -2.06
C VAL A 94 2.90 1.84 -0.90
N ALA A 95 3.95 2.57 -0.55
CA ALA A 95 4.97 2.20 0.41
C ALA A 95 5.07 3.21 1.56
N GLY A 96 5.82 2.85 2.60
CA GLY A 96 6.01 3.66 3.80
C GLY A 96 6.05 2.83 5.08
N SER A 97 6.40 3.47 6.19
CA SER A 97 6.52 2.79 7.49
C SER A 97 5.19 2.26 8.04
N VAL A 98 5.24 1.40 9.05
CA VAL A 98 4.06 0.98 9.81
C VAL A 98 3.40 2.23 10.42
N ALA A 99 2.07 2.25 10.47
CA ALA A 99 1.25 3.35 11.00
C ALA A 99 1.30 4.69 10.25
N VAL A 100 2.08 4.84 9.17
CA VAL A 100 2.15 6.09 8.37
C VAL A 100 0.87 6.43 7.58
N GLY A 101 -0.10 5.51 7.49
CA GLY A 101 -1.37 5.75 6.79
C GLY A 101 -1.50 5.15 5.37
N LYS A 102 -0.60 4.25 4.97
CA LYS A 102 -0.61 3.59 3.65
C LYS A 102 -1.96 3.04 3.21
N SER A 103 -2.60 2.20 4.03
CA SER A 103 -3.86 1.57 3.66
C SER A 103 -4.97 2.59 3.46
N THR A 104 -4.90 3.72 4.16
CA THR A 104 -5.85 4.84 4.04
C THR A 104 -5.63 5.58 2.74
N THR A 105 -4.39 5.97 2.45
CA THR A 105 -4.00 6.54 1.16
C THR A 105 -4.40 5.63 0.00
N ALA A 106 -4.15 4.32 0.11
CA ALA A 106 -4.50 3.36 -0.94
C ALA A 106 -6.01 3.27 -1.19
N ARG A 107 -6.84 3.24 -0.14
CA ARG A 107 -8.31 3.28 -0.26
C ARG A 107 -8.82 4.59 -0.86
N VAL A 108 -8.25 5.72 -0.45
CA VAL A 108 -8.63 7.04 -1.00
C VAL A 108 -8.26 7.12 -2.49
N LEU A 109 -7.05 6.71 -2.85
CA LEU A 109 -6.62 6.66 -4.25
C LEU A 109 -7.47 5.70 -5.07
N GLN A 110 -7.83 4.52 -4.55
CA GLN A 110 -8.75 3.59 -5.20
C GLN A 110 -10.08 4.27 -5.54
N ALA A 111 -10.68 4.95 -4.55
CA ALA A 111 -11.96 5.61 -4.72
C ALA A 111 -11.90 6.76 -5.74
N LEU A 112 -10.85 7.60 -5.68
CA LEU A 112 -10.68 8.71 -6.61
C LEU A 112 -10.38 8.22 -8.04
N LEU A 113 -9.44 7.28 -8.20
CA LEU A 113 -9.04 6.75 -9.51
C LEU A 113 -10.19 6.10 -10.27
N ALA A 114 -11.08 5.38 -9.57
CA ALA A 114 -12.24 4.73 -10.18
C ALA A 114 -13.25 5.71 -10.81
N ARG A 115 -13.18 7.01 -10.48
CA ARG A 115 -14.12 8.04 -10.95
C ARG A 115 -13.61 8.84 -12.15
N TRP A 116 -12.30 8.80 -12.41
CA TRP A 116 -11.72 9.48 -13.58
C TRP A 116 -12.22 8.83 -14.87
N SER A 117 -12.64 9.62 -15.86
CA SER A 117 -13.02 9.08 -17.18
C SER A 117 -11.86 8.28 -17.79
N PRO A 118 -12.07 7.06 -18.33
CA PRO A 118 -13.36 6.44 -18.68
C PRO A 118 -13.96 5.51 -17.58
N ARG A 119 -13.70 5.78 -16.30
CA ARG A 119 -14.07 4.99 -15.11
C ARG A 119 -13.36 3.64 -15.06
N PRO A 120 -12.03 3.63 -14.81
CA PRO A 120 -11.25 2.40 -14.76
C PRO A 120 -11.72 1.49 -13.62
N LYS A 121 -11.64 0.17 -13.82
CA LYS A 121 -11.72 -0.82 -12.73
C LYS A 121 -10.43 -0.71 -11.90
N VAL A 122 -10.57 -0.35 -10.62
CA VAL A 122 -9.44 -0.19 -9.69
C VAL A 122 -9.54 -1.20 -8.55
N ASP A 123 -8.62 -2.15 -8.52
CA ASP A 123 -8.51 -3.14 -7.44
C ASP A 123 -7.36 -2.76 -6.48
N LEU A 124 -7.49 -3.21 -5.23
CA LEU A 124 -6.52 -2.95 -4.16
C LEU A 124 -6.12 -4.28 -3.50
N VAL A 125 -4.82 -4.51 -3.36
CA VAL A 125 -4.24 -5.66 -2.66
C VAL A 125 -3.21 -5.17 -1.66
N THR A 126 -3.23 -5.72 -0.46
CA THR A 126 -2.17 -5.52 0.55
C THR A 126 -1.16 -6.67 0.48
N THR A 127 0.12 -6.37 0.64
CA THR A 127 1.16 -7.40 0.73
C THR A 127 1.04 -8.26 1.97
N ASP A 128 0.29 -7.85 2.99
CA ASP A 128 0.11 -8.62 4.22
C ASP A 128 -0.52 -10.00 3.95
N GLY A 129 -1.31 -10.12 2.87
CA GLY A 129 -1.82 -11.40 2.36
C GLY A 129 -0.74 -12.37 1.88
N PHE A 130 0.50 -11.90 1.70
CA PHE A 130 1.65 -12.70 1.29
C PHE A 130 2.63 -12.93 2.44
N LEU A 131 2.24 -12.64 3.68
CA LEU A 131 2.97 -13.14 4.84
C LEU A 131 2.84 -14.67 4.91
N PHE A 132 3.87 -15.34 5.42
CA PHE A 132 3.71 -16.74 5.79
C PHE A 132 2.66 -16.88 6.92
N PRO A 133 1.85 -17.96 6.93
CA PRO A 133 0.96 -18.24 8.04
C PRO A 133 1.73 -18.35 9.37
N ASN A 134 1.09 -18.00 10.49
CA ASN A 134 1.75 -17.97 11.81
C ASN A 134 2.41 -19.32 12.14
N ALA A 135 1.78 -20.46 11.81
CA ALA A 135 2.37 -21.78 12.04
C ALA A 135 3.70 -22.02 11.31
N VAL A 136 3.92 -21.34 10.18
CA VAL A 136 5.20 -21.36 9.44
C VAL A 136 6.18 -20.39 10.09
N LEU A 137 5.75 -19.17 10.42
CA LEU A 137 6.58 -18.18 11.11
C LEU A 137 7.09 -18.69 12.47
N GLU A 138 6.24 -19.36 13.26
CA GLU A 138 6.62 -19.98 14.54
C GLU A 138 7.69 -21.05 14.37
N ARG A 139 7.51 -21.95 13.38
CA ARG A 139 8.46 -23.01 13.07
C ARG A 139 9.83 -22.47 12.65
N LEU A 140 9.84 -21.32 11.99
CA LEU A 140 11.06 -20.65 11.52
C LEU A 140 11.64 -19.66 12.55
N GLY A 141 10.98 -19.46 13.70
CA GLY A 141 11.39 -18.46 14.70
C GLY A 141 11.25 -17.01 14.23
N LEU A 142 10.35 -16.74 13.27
CA LEU A 142 10.16 -15.45 12.61
C LEU A 142 8.95 -14.66 13.11
N MET A 143 8.26 -15.11 14.15
CA MET A 143 7.07 -14.42 14.69
C MET A 143 7.36 -12.97 15.10
N GLN A 144 8.54 -12.69 15.66
CA GLN A 144 8.95 -11.33 16.03
C GLN A 144 9.45 -10.49 14.85
N LYS A 145 9.53 -11.08 13.66
CA LYS A 145 9.97 -10.44 12.43
C LYS A 145 8.85 -10.28 11.41
N LYS A 146 7.60 -10.34 11.85
CA LYS A 146 6.45 -10.18 10.96
C LYS A 146 6.44 -8.76 10.40
N GLY A 147 6.47 -8.63 9.07
CA GLY A 147 6.68 -7.36 8.38
C GLY A 147 8.10 -7.18 7.82
N PHE A 148 9.09 -7.93 8.31
CA PHE A 148 10.43 -7.96 7.70
C PHE A 148 10.45 -8.83 6.43
N PRO A 149 11.40 -8.61 5.51
CA PRO A 149 11.46 -9.34 4.23
C PRO A 149 11.34 -10.87 4.37
N GLU A 150 11.99 -11.47 5.37
CA GLU A 150 11.98 -12.92 5.59
C GLU A 150 10.63 -13.51 6.04
N SER A 151 9.68 -12.66 6.46
CA SER A 151 8.34 -13.10 6.87
C SER A 151 7.35 -13.23 5.70
N TYR A 152 7.74 -12.84 4.49
CA TYR A 152 6.89 -12.89 3.29
C TYR A 152 7.22 -14.07 2.38
N ASP A 153 6.17 -14.65 1.80
CA ASP A 153 6.24 -15.53 0.65
C ASP A 153 6.44 -14.71 -0.63
N LEU A 154 7.67 -14.20 -0.79
CA LEU A 154 8.06 -13.41 -1.95
C LEU A 154 7.85 -14.14 -3.30
N PRO A 155 8.16 -15.44 -3.44
CA PRO A 155 7.83 -16.18 -4.67
C PRO A 155 6.36 -16.10 -5.06
N THR A 156 5.44 -16.28 -4.11
CA THR A 156 4.00 -16.17 -4.37
C THR A 156 3.58 -14.75 -4.75
N LEU A 157 4.15 -13.72 -4.10
CA LEU A 157 3.91 -12.32 -4.45
C LEU A 157 4.40 -11.98 -5.88
N LEU A 158 5.62 -12.41 -6.24
CA LEU A 158 6.17 -12.17 -7.57
C LEU A 158 5.38 -12.92 -8.65
N ALA A 159 4.95 -14.16 -8.38
CA ALA A 159 4.09 -14.91 -9.27
C ALA A 159 2.74 -14.21 -9.48
N PHE A 160 2.13 -13.70 -8.41
CA PHE A 160 0.90 -12.91 -8.47
C PHE A 160 1.06 -11.67 -9.38
N LEU A 161 2.10 -10.86 -9.17
CA LEU A 161 2.33 -9.65 -9.97
C LEU A 161 2.65 -9.99 -11.44
N SER A 162 3.41 -11.06 -11.67
CA SER A 162 3.70 -11.56 -13.00
C SER A 162 2.45 -12.01 -13.74
N ASP A 163 1.57 -12.77 -13.08
CA ASP A 163 0.29 -13.23 -13.65
C ASP A 163 -0.63 -12.05 -13.99
N ILE A 164 -0.67 -11.01 -13.14
CA ILE A 164 -1.41 -9.78 -13.41
C ILE A 164 -0.86 -9.07 -14.65
N LYS A 165 0.46 -8.85 -14.74
CA LYS A 165 1.10 -8.21 -15.90
C LYS A 165 0.96 -9.03 -17.18
N ALA A 166 0.89 -10.36 -17.06
CA ALA A 166 0.66 -11.26 -18.19
C ALA A 166 -0.80 -11.26 -18.70
N GLY A 167 -1.73 -10.63 -17.96
CA GLY A 167 -3.16 -10.60 -18.30
C GLY A 167 -3.89 -11.92 -18.02
N ARG A 168 -3.35 -12.77 -17.13
CA ARG A 168 -4.00 -14.00 -16.67
C ARG A 168 -5.31 -13.65 -15.95
N ARG A 169 -6.30 -14.55 -16.04
CA ARG A 169 -7.57 -14.40 -15.31
C ARG A 169 -8.18 -15.76 -14.92
N PRO A 170 -8.84 -15.86 -13.75
CA PRO A 170 -8.67 -14.96 -12.61
C PRO A 170 -7.28 -15.14 -11.96
N VAL A 171 -6.77 -14.09 -11.30
CA VAL A 171 -5.59 -14.18 -10.42
C VAL A 171 -6.05 -14.02 -8.98
N ARG A 172 -5.47 -14.78 -8.05
CA ARG A 172 -5.91 -14.80 -6.65
C ARG A 172 -4.80 -14.31 -5.72
N ALA A 173 -5.14 -13.41 -4.81
CA ALA A 173 -4.28 -12.99 -3.70
C ALA A 173 -4.82 -13.58 -2.39
N PRO A 174 -3.97 -14.10 -1.47
CA PRO A 174 -4.45 -14.59 -0.18
C PRO A 174 -4.93 -13.44 0.71
N VAL A 175 -5.80 -13.74 1.68
CA VAL A 175 -6.36 -12.75 2.60
C VAL A 175 -5.63 -12.80 3.94
N TYR A 176 -5.23 -11.62 4.44
CA TYR A 176 -4.73 -11.44 5.80
C TYR A 176 -5.79 -10.79 6.69
N SER A 177 -5.93 -11.30 7.91
CA SER A 177 -6.83 -10.73 8.91
C SER A 177 -6.04 -10.03 10.01
N HIS A 178 -6.24 -8.72 10.17
CA HIS A 178 -5.69 -8.00 11.31
C HIS A 178 -6.38 -8.36 12.64
N LEU A 179 -7.58 -8.97 12.60
CA LEU A 179 -8.28 -9.44 13.80
C LEU A 179 -7.61 -10.69 14.37
N THR A 180 -7.49 -11.74 13.55
CA THR A 180 -6.85 -13.00 13.96
C THR A 180 -5.32 -12.94 13.87
N TYR A 181 -4.80 -11.86 13.29
CA TYR A 181 -3.38 -11.62 13.07
C TYR A 181 -2.71 -12.77 12.32
N ASP A 182 -3.37 -13.29 11.28
CA ASP A 182 -2.89 -14.42 10.46
C ASP A 182 -3.54 -14.41 9.06
N ILE A 183 -2.99 -15.23 8.16
CA ILE A 183 -3.61 -15.57 6.88
C ILE A 183 -4.90 -16.34 7.12
N ILE A 184 -5.97 -15.97 6.42
CA ILE A 184 -7.25 -16.68 6.49
C ILE A 184 -7.19 -17.91 5.58
N PRO A 185 -7.31 -19.14 6.11
CA PRO A 185 -7.26 -20.34 5.29
C PRO A 185 -8.40 -20.40 4.29
N ASN A 186 -8.08 -20.77 3.05
CA ASN A 186 -9.04 -20.96 1.96
C ASN A 186 -9.85 -19.70 1.56
N GLU A 187 -9.34 -18.52 1.88
CA GLU A 187 -9.91 -17.26 1.42
C GLU A 187 -8.95 -16.51 0.49
N TRP A 188 -9.50 -15.97 -0.59
CA TRP A 188 -8.74 -15.23 -1.60
C TRP A 188 -9.52 -14.02 -2.10
N ILE A 189 -8.78 -12.97 -2.43
CA ILE A 189 -9.27 -11.86 -3.24
C ILE A 189 -9.06 -12.25 -4.70
N GLU A 190 -10.15 -12.28 -5.47
CA GLU A 190 -10.10 -12.52 -6.91
C GLU A 190 -9.87 -11.21 -7.66
N ILE A 191 -8.79 -11.14 -8.42
CA ILE A 191 -8.41 -10.01 -9.26
C ILE A 191 -8.61 -10.41 -10.72
N ASP A 192 -9.56 -9.75 -11.38
CA ASP A 192 -9.90 -10.02 -12.78
C ASP A 192 -9.69 -8.78 -13.64
N ARG A 193 -8.52 -8.74 -14.31
CA ARG A 193 -8.15 -7.72 -15.31
C ARG A 193 -8.51 -6.27 -14.91
N PRO A 194 -8.03 -5.77 -13.76
CA PRO A 194 -8.21 -4.36 -13.41
C PRO A 194 -7.55 -3.46 -14.46
N ASP A 195 -8.06 -2.25 -14.62
CA ASP A 195 -7.33 -1.18 -15.32
C ASP A 195 -6.14 -0.71 -14.48
N ILE A 196 -6.36 -0.62 -13.16
CA ILE A 196 -5.37 -0.18 -12.18
C ILE A 196 -5.37 -1.16 -11.01
N LEU A 197 -4.20 -1.67 -10.64
CA LEU A 197 -3.99 -2.42 -9.41
C LEU A 197 -3.16 -1.58 -8.45
N ILE A 198 -3.70 -1.27 -7.27
CA ILE A 198 -2.94 -0.66 -6.19
C ILE A 198 -2.40 -1.78 -5.30
N VAL A 199 -1.08 -1.78 -5.08
CA VAL A 199 -0.38 -2.73 -4.22
C VAL A 199 0.22 -1.97 -3.05
N GLU A 200 -0.31 -2.20 -1.85
CA GLU A 200 0.11 -1.51 -0.64
C GLU A 200 0.91 -2.43 0.28
N GLY A 201 2.00 -1.93 0.86
CA GLY A 201 2.77 -2.70 1.82
C GLY A 201 4.06 -2.03 2.30
N VAL A 202 4.62 -2.56 3.39
CA VAL A 202 5.90 -2.08 3.94
C VAL A 202 7.10 -2.43 3.06
N ASN A 203 7.01 -3.52 2.29
CA ASN A 203 8.14 -4.09 1.55
C ASN A 203 8.05 -3.89 0.03
N VAL A 204 7.09 -3.09 -0.46
CA VAL A 204 6.81 -3.01 -1.90
C VAL A 204 7.91 -2.32 -2.72
N LEU A 205 8.77 -1.51 -2.08
CA LEU A 205 9.94 -0.88 -2.72
C LEU A 205 11.28 -1.49 -2.28
N GLN A 206 11.26 -2.58 -1.52
CA GLN A 206 12.51 -3.22 -1.11
C GLN A 206 13.17 -3.92 -2.30
N THR A 207 14.46 -3.69 -2.44
CA THR A 207 15.30 -4.45 -3.36
C THR A 207 15.80 -5.69 -2.63
N GLY A 208 15.58 -6.86 -3.21
CA GLY A 208 16.11 -8.12 -2.68
C GLY A 208 17.64 -8.13 -2.72
N ARG A 209 18.27 -8.95 -1.87
CA ARG A 209 19.71 -9.23 -2.01
C ARG A 209 19.90 -10.04 -3.30
N LEU A 210 20.77 -9.55 -4.19
CA LEU A 210 21.15 -10.28 -5.39
C LEU A 210 21.72 -11.66 -4.99
N PRO A 211 21.21 -12.76 -5.58
CA PRO A 211 21.81 -14.07 -5.40
C PRO A 211 23.30 -14.07 -5.74
N ARG A 212 24.09 -14.84 -5.00
CA ARG A 212 25.54 -14.99 -5.24
C ARG A 212 25.85 -15.62 -6.60
N ASP A 213 24.87 -16.28 -7.24
CA ASP A 213 25.00 -16.91 -8.55
C ASP A 213 24.74 -15.96 -9.73
N GLY A 214 24.51 -14.67 -9.47
CA GLY A 214 24.40 -13.62 -10.50
C GLY A 214 23.11 -13.65 -11.32
N LYS A 215 22.14 -14.51 -10.97
CA LYS A 215 20.81 -14.48 -11.60
C LYS A 215 20.05 -13.26 -11.10
N ALA A 216 19.62 -12.41 -12.04
CA ALA A 216 18.71 -11.32 -11.73
C ALA A 216 17.39 -11.91 -11.19
N VAL A 217 17.07 -11.62 -9.94
CA VAL A 217 15.77 -11.97 -9.35
C VAL A 217 14.89 -10.74 -9.47
N PRO A 218 13.73 -10.84 -10.15
CA PRO A 218 12.77 -9.74 -10.21
C PRO A 218 12.43 -9.25 -8.81
N VAL A 219 12.44 -7.95 -8.61
CA VAL A 219 11.95 -7.32 -7.38
C VAL A 219 10.52 -6.82 -7.59
N VAL A 220 9.78 -6.62 -6.50
CA VAL A 220 8.39 -6.17 -6.57
C VAL A 220 8.25 -4.86 -7.37
N SER A 221 9.22 -3.94 -7.22
CA SER A 221 9.23 -2.67 -7.94
C SER A 221 9.38 -2.81 -9.47
N ASP A 222 9.90 -3.92 -9.98
CA ASP A 222 10.02 -4.16 -11.43
C ASP A 222 8.64 -4.31 -12.10
N PHE A 223 7.60 -4.60 -11.31
CA PHE A 223 6.22 -4.73 -11.80
C PHE A 223 5.42 -3.44 -11.70
N PHE A 224 5.93 -2.40 -11.03
CA PHE A 224 5.22 -1.15 -10.80
C PHE A 224 5.44 -0.14 -11.93
N ASP A 225 4.36 0.51 -12.35
CA ASP A 225 4.42 1.61 -13.31
C ASP A 225 4.54 2.97 -12.60
N PHE A 226 4.08 3.05 -11.35
CA PHE A 226 4.23 4.20 -10.47
C PHE A 226 4.41 3.74 -9.02
N SER A 227 5.15 4.50 -8.22
CA SER A 227 5.33 4.25 -6.79
C SER A 227 5.12 5.52 -5.98
N VAL A 228 4.34 5.39 -4.91
CA VAL A 228 4.12 6.44 -3.90
C VAL A 228 4.74 5.96 -2.59
N TYR A 229 5.66 6.75 -2.04
CA TYR A 229 6.19 6.52 -0.69
C TYR A 229 5.65 7.57 0.25
N ILE A 230 4.99 7.13 1.33
CA ILE A 230 4.47 8.01 2.37
C ILE A 230 5.52 8.08 3.48
N ASP A 231 5.99 9.30 3.74
CA ASP A 231 7.06 9.57 4.68
C ASP A 231 6.58 10.44 5.84
N ALA A 232 7.19 10.23 7.00
CA ALA A 232 7.02 11.05 8.19
C ALA A 232 8.23 10.85 9.10
N GLU A 233 8.51 11.83 9.95
CA GLU A 233 9.58 11.72 10.95
C GLU A 233 9.33 10.54 11.89
N GLU A 234 10.40 9.85 12.32
CA GLU A 234 10.31 8.65 13.16
C GLU A 234 9.55 8.91 14.47
N ALA A 235 9.78 10.07 15.11
CA ALA A 235 9.07 10.47 16.32
C ALA A 235 7.54 10.57 16.08
N VAL A 236 7.13 11.09 14.93
CA VAL A 236 5.72 11.22 14.53
C VAL A 236 5.12 9.84 14.24
N LEU A 237 5.87 8.98 13.55
CA LEU A 237 5.44 7.59 13.29
C LEU A 237 5.23 6.80 14.58
N CYS A 238 6.16 6.93 15.54
CA CYS A 238 6.05 6.30 16.86
C CYS A 238 4.79 6.79 17.60
N GLU A 239 4.54 8.10 17.60
CA GLU A 239 3.33 8.66 18.20
C GLU A 239 2.05 8.11 17.57
N TRP A 240 1.98 8.05 16.24
CA TRP A 240 0.83 7.50 15.52
C TRP A 240 0.64 6.01 15.79
N TYR A 241 1.74 5.26 15.87
CA TYR A 241 1.71 3.85 16.23
C TYR A 241 1.13 3.62 17.62
N ILE A 242 1.62 4.35 18.64
CA ILE A 242 1.13 4.26 20.02
C ILE A 242 -0.35 4.64 20.10
N ARG A 243 -0.75 5.78 19.50
CA ARG A 243 -2.17 6.20 19.49
C ARG A 243 -3.09 5.17 18.85
N ARG A 244 -2.65 4.57 17.75
CA ARG A 244 -3.39 3.49 17.09
C ARG A 244 -3.49 2.25 17.98
N PHE A 245 -2.41 1.89 18.68
CA PHE A 245 -2.41 0.76 19.60
C PHE A 245 -3.41 0.95 20.75
N LEU A 246 -3.41 2.12 21.40
CA LEU A 246 -4.34 2.45 22.47
C LEU A 246 -5.80 2.42 21.99
N THR A 247 -6.06 2.98 20.81
CA THR A 247 -7.41 2.93 20.21
C THR A 247 -7.87 1.51 19.94
N LEU A 248 -6.99 0.66 19.38
CA LEU A 248 -7.31 -0.74 19.12
C LEU A 248 -7.55 -1.50 20.43
N ARG A 249 -6.82 -1.17 21.49
CA ARG A 249 -7.07 -1.69 22.84
C ARG A 249 -8.49 -1.38 23.30
N ASP A 250 -8.92 -0.13 23.17
CA ASP A 250 -10.24 0.33 23.62
C ASP A 250 -11.39 -0.14 22.72
N THR A 251 -11.09 -0.78 21.58
CA THR A 251 -12.06 -1.23 20.60
C THR A 251 -11.86 -2.70 20.21
N ALA A 252 -11.08 -2.95 19.16
CA ALA A 252 -10.92 -4.26 18.52
C ALA A 252 -10.30 -5.33 19.42
N PHE A 253 -9.51 -4.95 20.43
CA PHE A 253 -8.89 -5.94 21.33
C PHE A 253 -9.90 -6.50 22.33
N HIS A 254 -11.05 -5.85 22.56
CA HIS A 254 -12.11 -6.42 23.38
C HIS A 254 -12.84 -7.61 22.71
N ASP A 255 -12.70 -7.80 21.40
CA ASP A 255 -13.20 -9.00 20.72
C ASP A 255 -12.36 -10.22 21.17
N PRO A 256 -12.98 -11.27 21.75
CA PRO A 256 -12.25 -12.47 22.18
C PRO A 256 -11.54 -13.21 21.04
N ARG A 257 -11.95 -12.98 19.79
CA ARG A 257 -11.29 -13.54 18.59
C ARG A 257 -10.03 -12.76 18.20
N SER A 258 -9.83 -11.57 18.78
CA SER A 258 -8.66 -10.73 18.51
C SER A 258 -7.41 -11.39 19.05
N TYR A 259 -6.38 -11.54 18.20
CA TYR A 259 -5.07 -12.02 18.63
C TYR A 259 -4.45 -11.18 19.76
N PHE A 260 -4.82 -9.90 19.77
CA PHE A 260 -4.37 -8.89 20.72
C PHE A 260 -5.30 -8.74 21.93
N HIS A 261 -6.28 -9.63 22.11
CA HIS A 261 -7.16 -9.64 23.28
C HIS A 261 -6.40 -9.65 24.61
N ARG A 262 -5.21 -10.26 24.62
CA ARG A 262 -4.28 -10.25 25.77
C ARG A 262 -3.90 -8.85 26.27
N TYR A 263 -4.00 -7.83 25.42
CA TYR A 263 -3.67 -6.43 25.74
C TYR A 263 -4.89 -5.61 26.18
N ALA A 264 -6.11 -6.14 26.03
CA ALA A 264 -7.35 -5.40 26.31
C ALA A 264 -7.50 -4.99 27.78
N ALA A 265 -6.85 -5.71 28.71
CA ALA A 265 -6.89 -5.43 30.14
C ALA A 265 -5.77 -4.50 30.63
N LEU A 266 -4.83 -4.09 29.76
CA LEU A 266 -3.72 -3.23 30.15
C LEU A 266 -4.21 -1.80 30.44
N SER A 267 -3.72 -1.21 31.51
CA SER A 267 -3.88 0.23 31.79
C SER A 267 -3.24 1.08 30.68
N ASP A 268 -3.57 2.36 30.61
CA ASP A 268 -3.01 3.30 29.63
C ASP A 268 -1.48 3.35 29.67
N GLU A 269 -0.91 3.32 30.87
CA GLU A 269 0.53 3.34 31.09
C GLU A 269 1.17 2.04 30.60
N GLU A 270 0.62 0.88 30.98
CA GLU A 270 1.12 -0.44 30.56
C GLU A 270 0.99 -0.66 29.05
N ALA A 271 -0.13 -0.24 28.46
CA ALA A 271 -0.39 -0.35 27.03
C ALA A 271 0.57 0.54 26.23
N THR A 272 0.83 1.76 26.69
CA THR A 272 1.81 2.67 26.09
C THR A 272 3.22 2.09 26.16
N ALA A 273 3.65 1.61 27.34
CA ALA A 273 4.96 0.99 27.50
C ALA A 273 5.12 -0.27 26.62
N THR A 274 4.06 -1.08 26.51
CA THR A 274 4.03 -2.26 25.64
C THR A 274 4.14 -1.87 24.17
N ALA A 275 3.36 -0.88 23.73
CA ALA A 275 3.42 -0.38 22.35
C ALA A 275 4.82 0.14 22.00
N MET A 276 5.42 0.93 22.89
CA MET A 276 6.76 1.47 22.69
C MET A 276 7.83 0.37 22.62
N ALA A 277 7.74 -0.63 23.51
CA ALA A 277 8.64 -1.78 23.48
C ALA A 277 8.49 -2.63 22.20
N ILE A 278 7.30 -2.69 21.60
CA ILE A 278 7.10 -3.33 20.29
C ILE A 278 7.74 -2.47 19.19
N TRP A 279 7.49 -1.16 19.18
CA TRP A 279 8.06 -0.23 18.20
C TRP A 279 9.60 -0.32 18.16
N GLU A 280 10.26 -0.27 19.31
CA GLU A 280 11.74 -0.32 19.40
C GLU A 280 12.36 -1.66 18.96
N ARG A 281 11.57 -2.73 18.89
CA ARG A 281 12.02 -4.06 18.47
C ARG A 281 11.79 -4.33 16.98
N THR A 282 11.02 -3.48 16.31
CA THR A 282 10.58 -3.64 14.91
C THR A 282 11.35 -2.67 14.01
#